data_AF-A0A8B9XWY4-F1
#
_entry.id   AF-A0A8B9XWY4-F1
#
_cell.length_a   1.000
_cell.length_b   1.000
_cell.length_c   1.000
_cell.angle_alpha   90.00
_cell.angle_beta   90.00
_cell.angle_gamma   90.00
#
_symmetry.space_group_name_H-M   'P 1'
#
loop_
_entity.id
_entity.type
_entity.pdbx_description
1 polymer ?
#
loop_
_entity_poly.entity_id
_entity_poly.type
_entity_poly.pdbx_seq_one_letter_code
_entity_poly.pdbx_strand_id
1 'polypeptide(L)'
;MRSGRRSCSRAPALVIGSPQPQPRRALPPKTKSSPRPVPGGRCLCAREPGAGPGGRSHFAGAASNEVPGDRAQRRPRSPRPGHEGRVCATQHPLARRLQTAAVLHWLLSFLLFAQVCLGIIVFLIIYNYWFLYLPYLTWLYFDWQTPEQGGRRSEWVRNWAIWRYFKDYFPIHLIKTWDLDPSHNYIFGFHPHGVLVVGAFGNFCTNYSAFKELFPGFTSYLHVLPYWFRCPLFREYLMSSGPVSVSKKSVSHVLSKEGGGNISVIVLGGAEESLDAHPGKFTLFIRQRKGFVKIALTHGAYLVPVFSFGENELFKQVSNPEGSWLRNVQEKLQKIMGFALPLFHARGIFQYNFGLIPYRKPIHTVGMYIKYWRLVKLSKRIILL
;
A
#
# COMPACT_ATOMS: atom_id res chain seq x y z
N MET A 1 17.97 55.35 -8.40
CA MET A 1 16.52 55.37 -8.04
C MET A 1 15.89 54.00 -8.35
N ARG A 2 14.72 53.71 -7.77
CA ARG A 2 13.72 52.64 -8.08
C ARG A 2 14.17 51.46 -8.97
N SER A 3 14.39 50.24 -8.47
CA SER A 3 13.44 49.27 -7.87
C SER A 3 12.48 48.58 -8.86
N GLY A 4 12.59 47.25 -9.01
CA GLY A 4 11.76 46.46 -9.94
C GLY A 4 11.65 44.97 -9.62
N ARG A 5 11.32 44.60 -8.37
CA ARG A 5 11.06 43.19 -8.01
C ARG A 5 9.77 42.69 -8.67
N ARG A 6 9.85 41.75 -9.61
CA ARG A 6 8.67 41.01 -10.09
C ARG A 6 8.32 39.90 -9.10
N SER A 7 7.17 40.02 -8.45
CA SER A 7 6.59 38.96 -7.63
C SER A 7 5.99 37.89 -8.53
N CYS A 8 6.49 36.65 -8.47
CA CYS A 8 5.85 35.50 -9.10
C CYS A 8 4.88 34.86 -8.10
N SER A 9 3.61 35.23 -8.16
CA SER A 9 2.53 34.57 -7.43
C SER A 9 2.44 33.09 -7.84
N ARG A 10 2.62 32.16 -6.88
CA ARG A 10 2.35 30.73 -7.10
C ARG A 10 0.86 30.55 -7.39
N ALA A 11 0.52 29.88 -8.48
CA ALA A 11 -0.84 29.40 -8.72
C ALA A 11 -1.18 28.28 -7.72
N PRO A 12 -2.44 28.19 -7.23
CA PRO A 12 -2.82 27.26 -6.17
C PRO A 12 -2.71 25.79 -6.59
N ALA A 13 -2.54 24.91 -5.60
CA ALA A 13 -2.60 23.47 -5.79
C ALA A 13 -4.04 23.02 -6.11
N LEU A 14 -4.17 22.04 -7.02
CA LEU A 14 -5.47 21.50 -7.42
C LEU A 14 -5.96 20.49 -6.36
N VAL A 15 -6.76 20.96 -5.41
CA VAL A 15 -7.45 20.09 -4.45
C VAL A 15 -8.62 19.39 -5.15
N ILE A 16 -8.53 18.06 -5.29
CA ILE A 16 -9.66 17.25 -5.78
C ILE A 16 -10.65 17.08 -4.62
N GLY A 17 -11.72 17.87 -4.64
CA GLY A 17 -12.78 17.83 -3.63
C GLY A 17 -13.59 16.53 -3.67
N SER A 18 -14.01 16.06 -2.50
CA SER A 18 -14.94 14.92 -2.38
C SER A 18 -16.31 15.25 -2.95
N PRO A 19 -17.10 14.26 -3.43
CA PRO A 19 -18.44 14.51 -3.95
C PRO A 19 -19.35 15.10 -2.86
N GLN A 20 -20.04 16.21 -3.17
CA GLN A 20 -21.09 16.71 -2.29
C GLN A 20 -22.34 15.80 -2.37
N PRO A 21 -23.09 15.65 -1.26
CA PRO A 21 -24.33 14.86 -1.26
C PRO A 21 -25.41 15.54 -2.11
N GLN A 22 -26.04 14.78 -3.00
CA GLN A 22 -27.14 15.29 -3.82
C GLN A 22 -28.38 15.61 -2.96
N PRO A 23 -29.16 16.64 -3.31
CA PRO A 23 -30.41 16.96 -2.61
C PRO A 23 -31.44 15.83 -2.78
N ARG A 24 -32.20 15.56 -1.72
CA ARG A 24 -33.22 14.49 -1.71
C ARG A 24 -34.35 14.81 -2.68
N ARG A 25 -34.60 13.94 -3.67
CA ARG A 25 -35.87 13.96 -4.43
C ARG A 25 -37.04 13.62 -3.52
N ALA A 26 -38.15 14.34 -3.70
CA ALA A 26 -39.42 14.05 -3.02
C ALA A 26 -40.09 12.77 -3.58
N LEU A 27 -40.88 12.11 -2.74
CA LEU A 27 -41.72 10.96 -3.10
C LEU A 27 -43.14 11.44 -3.48
N PRO A 28 -43.76 10.92 -4.54
CA PRO A 28 -45.18 11.16 -4.82
C PRO A 28 -46.10 10.42 -3.82
N PRO A 29 -47.36 10.87 -3.65
CA PRO A 29 -48.28 10.33 -2.65
C PRO A 29 -48.82 8.94 -2.99
N LYS A 30 -49.26 8.21 -1.95
CA LYS A 30 -49.89 6.88 -2.07
C LYS A 30 -51.38 7.00 -2.36
N THR A 31 -51.86 6.35 -3.43
CA THR A 31 -53.27 5.99 -3.61
C THR A 31 -53.50 4.53 -3.18
N LYS A 32 -54.71 4.22 -2.69
CA LYS A 32 -55.11 2.87 -2.24
C LYS A 32 -56.11 2.27 -3.24
N SER A 33 -55.89 1.02 -3.66
CA SER A 33 -56.96 0.12 -4.14
C SER A 33 -56.47 -1.32 -4.27
N SER A 34 -57.30 -2.28 -3.87
CA SER A 34 -57.16 -3.73 -4.06
C SER A 34 -58.57 -4.33 -4.07
N PRO A 35 -58.90 -5.33 -4.91
CA PRO A 35 -58.77 -6.71 -4.43
C PRO A 35 -58.35 -7.78 -5.47
N ARG A 36 -57.44 -8.67 -5.04
CA ARG A 36 -57.50 -10.17 -5.03
C ARG A 36 -58.56 -10.94 -5.89
N PRO A 37 -58.35 -12.26 -6.18
CA PRO A 37 -57.09 -13.01 -6.47
C PRO A 37 -57.27 -14.18 -7.53
N VAL A 38 -56.41 -15.23 -7.48
CA VAL A 38 -56.54 -16.62 -8.07
C VAL A 38 -56.18 -16.78 -9.58
N PRO A 39 -55.50 -17.86 -10.04
CA PRO A 39 -54.30 -18.54 -9.52
C PRO A 39 -53.26 -18.91 -10.64
N GLY A 40 -52.18 -19.63 -10.27
CA GLY A 40 -51.57 -20.65 -11.15
C GLY A 40 -50.12 -20.39 -11.61
N GLY A 41 -49.25 -21.39 -11.47
CA GLY A 41 -47.84 -21.35 -11.88
C GLY A 41 -46.93 -22.10 -10.91
N ARG A 42 -46.86 -23.44 -11.02
CA ARG A 42 -45.93 -24.27 -10.22
C ARG A 42 -44.56 -24.36 -10.91
N CYS A 43 -43.48 -24.22 -10.13
CA CYS A 43 -42.17 -24.67 -10.60
C CYS A 43 -42.17 -26.21 -10.75
N LEU A 44 -41.61 -26.70 -11.85
CA LEU A 44 -41.36 -28.12 -12.10
C LEU A 44 -39.85 -28.39 -12.08
N CYS A 45 -39.37 -29.01 -11.00
CA CYS A 45 -38.08 -29.69 -11.00
C CYS A 45 -38.33 -31.17 -11.29
N ALA A 46 -37.98 -31.64 -12.49
CA ALA A 46 -38.08 -33.04 -12.87
C ALA A 46 -36.90 -33.86 -12.31
N ARG A 47 -37.11 -35.18 -12.11
CA ARG A 47 -36.11 -36.15 -11.66
C ARG A 47 -36.57 -37.57 -12.03
N GLU A 48 -35.63 -38.53 -12.02
CA GLU A 48 -35.87 -39.98 -12.14
C GLU A 48 -36.33 -40.44 -13.56
N PRO A 49 -36.24 -41.75 -13.93
CA PRO A 49 -36.01 -42.91 -13.06
C PRO A 49 -35.01 -44.01 -13.54
N GLY A 50 -34.65 -44.88 -12.60
CA GLY A 50 -34.21 -46.28 -12.84
C GLY A 50 -32.89 -46.66 -12.14
N ALA A 51 -32.77 -47.78 -11.42
CA ALA A 51 -33.78 -48.74 -10.93
C ALA A 51 -33.25 -49.43 -9.63
N GLY A 52 -34.12 -50.12 -8.87
CA GLY A 52 -33.79 -50.81 -7.61
C GLY A 52 -33.39 -52.30 -7.78
N PRO A 53 -33.65 -53.20 -6.80
CA PRO A 53 -34.40 -53.00 -5.53
C PRO A 53 -33.83 -53.68 -4.26
N GLY A 54 -34.44 -53.37 -3.10
CA GLY A 54 -34.44 -54.22 -1.89
C GLY A 54 -34.11 -53.50 -0.57
N GLY A 55 -34.95 -53.49 0.47
CA GLY A 55 -36.37 -53.90 0.55
C GLY A 55 -36.91 -54.02 1.99
N ARG A 56 -38.23 -53.84 2.18
CA ARG A 56 -39.01 -53.99 3.44
C ARG A 56 -38.70 -52.93 4.53
N SER A 57 -39.56 -52.55 5.48
CA SER A 57 -41.04 -52.44 5.66
C SER A 57 -41.29 -51.65 6.99
N HIS A 58 -42.47 -51.21 7.49
CA HIS A 58 -43.92 -51.39 7.26
C HIS A 58 -44.70 -50.06 7.52
N PHE A 59 -45.98 -50.02 7.09
CA PHE A 59 -47.24 -49.50 7.72
C PHE A 59 -47.23 -48.38 8.82
N ALA A 60 -48.30 -47.60 9.05
CA ALA A 60 -49.51 -47.17 8.29
C ALA A 60 -50.39 -46.23 9.18
N GLY A 61 -51.39 -45.54 8.59
CA GLY A 61 -52.43 -44.75 9.29
C GLY A 61 -52.09 -43.26 9.45
N ALA A 62 -52.83 -42.30 8.88
CA ALA A 62 -54.24 -41.90 9.13
C ALA A 62 -54.41 -41.23 10.52
N ALA A 63 -54.58 -39.91 10.72
CA ALA A 63 -55.21 -38.78 10.00
C ALA A 63 -56.68 -38.50 10.39
N SER A 64 -56.91 -37.44 11.16
CA SER A 64 -58.15 -36.63 11.23
C SER A 64 -57.93 -35.34 12.05
N ASN A 65 -58.87 -34.38 11.97
CA ASN A 65 -58.79 -33.04 12.56
C ASN A 65 -59.33 -33.01 14.00
N GLU A 66 -58.92 -32.01 14.83
CA GLU A 66 -59.87 -31.18 15.62
C GLU A 66 -59.23 -29.97 16.33
N VAL A 67 -60.08 -28.97 16.63
CA VAL A 67 -59.87 -27.69 17.35
C VAL A 67 -61.27 -27.32 17.90
N PRO A 68 -61.51 -26.95 19.19
CA PRO A 68 -60.75 -26.01 20.02
C PRO A 68 -60.54 -26.44 21.49
N GLY A 69 -60.00 -25.54 22.34
CA GLY A 69 -59.98 -25.71 23.80
C GLY A 69 -59.10 -24.67 24.53
N ASP A 70 -59.51 -24.27 25.74
CA ASP A 70 -58.88 -23.17 26.52
C ASP A 70 -58.21 -23.69 27.82
N ARG A 71 -57.50 -22.80 28.53
CA ARG A 71 -56.91 -22.93 29.88
C ARG A 71 -55.65 -23.81 30.06
N ALA A 72 -54.52 -23.12 29.95
CA ALA A 72 -53.50 -23.00 31.02
C ALA A 72 -53.19 -24.22 31.92
N GLN A 73 -52.06 -24.88 31.65
CA GLN A 73 -51.18 -25.43 32.69
C GLN A 73 -49.70 -25.44 32.24
N ARG A 74 -48.77 -25.53 33.21
CA ARG A 74 -47.33 -25.24 33.01
C ARG A 74 -46.62 -26.37 32.24
N ARG A 75 -45.76 -26.04 31.28
CA ARG A 75 -44.83 -26.99 30.63
C ARG A 75 -43.36 -26.78 31.05
N PRO A 76 -42.50 -27.82 31.04
CA PRO A 76 -41.08 -27.70 31.38
C PRO A 76 -40.27 -26.87 30.36
N ARG A 77 -39.05 -26.50 30.74
CA ARG A 77 -38.10 -25.75 29.89
C ARG A 77 -37.67 -26.56 28.67
N SER A 78 -37.68 -25.94 27.49
CA SER A 78 -37.13 -26.51 26.26
C SER A 78 -35.59 -26.60 26.30
N PRO A 79 -34.96 -27.54 25.56
CA PRO A 79 -33.51 -27.60 25.41
C PRO A 79 -32.93 -26.33 24.77
N ARG A 80 -31.65 -26.06 25.02
CA ARG A 80 -30.90 -25.01 24.30
C ARG A 80 -30.53 -25.51 22.90
N PRO A 81 -30.62 -24.67 21.84
CA PRO A 81 -30.08 -25.03 20.53
C PRO A 81 -28.55 -25.24 20.61
N GLY A 82 -28.05 -26.20 19.84
CA GLY A 82 -26.64 -26.58 19.85
C GLY A 82 -25.70 -25.53 19.24
N HIS A 83 -24.41 -25.65 19.56
CA HIS A 83 -23.37 -24.83 18.94
C HIS A 83 -23.10 -25.29 17.50
N GLU A 84 -23.68 -24.60 16.52
CA GLU A 84 -23.04 -24.52 15.21
C GLU A 84 -21.68 -23.82 15.34
N GLY A 85 -20.69 -24.31 14.57
CA GLY A 85 -19.28 -23.99 14.73
C GLY A 85 -18.88 -22.57 14.30
N ARG A 86 -19.28 -21.54 15.07
CA ARG A 86 -18.68 -20.20 14.98
C ARG A 86 -17.23 -20.29 15.44
N VAL A 87 -16.31 -20.47 14.49
CA VAL A 87 -14.86 -20.55 14.70
C VAL A 87 -14.41 -19.42 15.62
N CYS A 88 -13.89 -19.77 16.79
CA CYS A 88 -13.86 -18.85 17.92
C CYS A 88 -12.72 -17.82 17.79
N ALA A 89 -13.03 -16.56 18.10
CA ALA A 89 -12.13 -15.41 17.95
C ALA A 89 -11.08 -15.31 19.09
N THR A 90 -10.38 -16.42 19.37
CA THR A 90 -9.68 -16.65 20.65
C THR A 90 -8.17 -16.95 20.51
N GLN A 91 -7.48 -16.26 19.61
CA GLN A 91 -5.99 -16.20 19.59
C GLN A 91 -5.41 -14.78 19.42
N HIS A 92 -6.24 -13.73 19.50
CA HIS A 92 -5.86 -12.38 19.08
C HIS A 92 -4.71 -11.66 19.83
N PRO A 93 -4.39 -11.88 21.13
CA PRO A 93 -3.37 -11.05 21.78
C PRO A 93 -1.95 -11.32 21.27
N LEU A 94 -1.56 -12.58 21.06
CA LEU A 94 -0.21 -12.91 20.58
C LEU A 94 -0.02 -12.47 19.13
N ALA A 95 -0.97 -12.77 18.24
CA ALA A 95 -0.94 -12.31 16.86
C ALA A 95 -0.83 -10.77 16.78
N ARG A 96 -1.64 -10.04 17.56
CA ARG A 96 -1.57 -8.56 17.61
C ARG A 96 -0.28 -8.02 18.22
N ARG A 97 0.42 -8.78 19.08
CA ARG A 97 1.76 -8.44 19.59
C ARG A 97 2.82 -8.66 18.51
N LEU A 98 2.81 -9.80 17.81
CA LEU A 98 3.74 -10.11 16.71
C LEU A 98 3.60 -9.11 15.54
N GLN A 99 2.37 -8.76 15.16
CA GLN A 99 2.09 -7.68 14.21
C GLN A 99 2.67 -6.32 14.66
N THR A 100 2.50 -5.95 15.94
CA THR A 100 3.09 -4.71 16.47
C THR A 100 4.61 -4.78 16.49
N ALA A 101 5.20 -5.93 16.84
CA ALA A 101 6.65 -6.13 16.84
C ALA A 101 7.25 -6.07 15.42
N ALA A 102 6.55 -6.60 14.41
CA ALA A 102 6.96 -6.52 13.01
C ALA A 102 7.01 -5.08 12.47
N VAL A 103 5.98 -4.27 12.77
CA VAL A 103 5.95 -2.86 12.39
C VAL A 103 6.92 -2.02 13.22
N LEU A 104 7.11 -2.33 14.51
CA LEU A 104 8.12 -1.68 15.35
C LEU A 104 9.54 -2.00 14.85
N HIS A 105 9.84 -3.26 14.52
CA HIS A 105 11.10 -3.65 13.89
C HIS A 105 11.34 -2.84 12.61
N TRP A 106 10.40 -2.85 11.65
CA TRP A 106 10.53 -2.10 10.40
C TRP A 106 10.76 -0.59 10.61
N LEU A 107 10.03 0.00 11.55
CA LEU A 107 10.16 1.41 11.92
C LEU A 107 11.53 1.73 12.55
N LEU A 108 12.01 0.89 13.48
CA LEU A 108 13.33 1.06 14.11
C LEU A 108 14.46 0.77 13.12
N SER A 109 14.28 -0.19 12.20
CA SER A 109 15.18 -0.39 11.06
C SER A 109 15.30 0.88 10.23
N PHE A 110 14.19 1.53 9.89
CA PHE A 110 14.20 2.78 9.12
C PHE A 110 14.79 3.98 9.89
N LEU A 111 14.52 4.10 11.20
CA LEU A 111 14.88 5.29 11.99
C LEU A 111 16.22 5.23 12.71
N LEU A 112 16.70 4.05 13.14
CA LEU A 112 17.85 3.89 14.04
C LEU A 112 18.97 2.99 13.51
N PHE A 113 18.68 2.07 12.57
CA PHE A 113 19.66 1.07 12.18
C PHE A 113 20.87 1.68 11.45
N ALA A 114 20.69 2.75 10.66
CA ALA A 114 21.80 3.48 10.03
C ALA A 114 22.79 4.05 11.06
N GLN A 115 22.29 4.53 12.20
CA GLN A 115 23.08 5.08 13.30
C GLN A 115 23.82 3.97 14.07
N VAL A 116 23.17 2.81 14.28
CA VAL A 116 23.81 1.62 14.84
C VAL A 116 24.92 1.10 13.91
N CYS A 117 24.65 1.01 12.60
CA CYS A 117 25.64 0.62 11.59
C CYS A 117 26.86 1.56 11.56
N LEU A 118 26.64 2.89 11.58
CA LEU A 118 27.72 3.86 11.67
C LEU A 118 28.50 3.71 12.99
N GLY A 119 27.81 3.52 14.11
CA GLY A 119 28.43 3.28 15.41
C GLY A 119 29.31 2.03 15.43
N ILE A 120 28.88 0.95 14.78
CA ILE A 120 29.68 -0.28 14.60
C ILE A 120 30.96 0.01 13.81
N ILE A 121 30.87 0.71 12.68
CA ILE A 121 32.07 1.05 11.87
C ILE A 121 33.04 1.95 12.67
N VAL A 122 32.52 2.95 13.38
CA VAL A 122 33.34 3.83 14.24
C VAL A 122 33.98 3.07 15.39
N PHE A 123 33.25 2.15 16.04
CA PHE A 123 33.79 1.26 17.08
C PHE A 123 34.92 0.37 16.52
N LEU A 124 34.71 -0.25 15.36
CA LEU A 124 35.73 -1.09 14.72
C LEU A 124 37.02 -0.31 14.40
N ILE A 125 36.90 0.98 14.04
CA ILE A 125 38.05 1.86 13.82
C ILE A 125 38.74 2.23 15.14
N ILE A 126 37.99 2.68 16.16
CA ILE A 126 38.54 3.11 17.47
C ILE A 126 39.30 1.97 18.16
N TYR A 127 38.76 0.76 18.15
CA TYR A 127 39.39 -0.43 18.74
C TYR A 127 40.34 -1.16 17.77
N ASN A 128 40.67 -0.54 16.63
CA ASN A 128 41.62 -1.02 15.61
C ASN A 128 41.38 -2.46 15.10
N TYR A 129 40.12 -2.85 14.92
CA TYR A 129 39.73 -4.11 14.26
C TYR A 129 39.86 -4.00 12.72
N TRP A 130 41.06 -3.62 12.26
CA TRP A 130 41.36 -3.31 10.85
C TRP A 130 41.07 -4.46 9.89
N PHE A 131 41.26 -5.70 10.34
CA PHE A 131 40.95 -6.91 9.58
C PHE A 131 39.45 -7.11 9.30
N LEU A 132 38.56 -6.36 9.97
CA LEU A 132 37.13 -6.31 9.66
C LEU A 132 36.78 -5.09 8.81
N TYR A 133 37.20 -3.89 9.22
CA TYR A 133 36.77 -2.67 8.53
C TYR A 133 37.51 -2.40 7.21
N LEU A 134 38.81 -2.73 7.07
CA LEU A 134 39.52 -2.49 5.81
C LEU A 134 39.02 -3.37 4.65
N PRO A 135 38.80 -4.69 4.79
CA PRO A 135 38.22 -5.50 3.71
C PRO A 135 36.81 -5.05 3.34
N TYR A 136 35.98 -4.71 4.34
CA TYR A 136 34.62 -4.23 4.08
C TYR A 136 34.59 -2.86 3.38
N LEU A 137 35.40 -1.89 3.81
CA LEU A 137 35.50 -0.58 3.14
C LEU A 137 36.11 -0.69 1.73
N THR A 138 37.08 -1.59 1.53
CA THR A 138 37.63 -1.90 0.20
C THR A 138 36.56 -2.49 -0.71
N TRP A 139 35.79 -3.47 -0.24
CA TRP A 139 34.65 -4.02 -0.99
C TRP A 139 33.58 -2.95 -1.28
N LEU A 140 33.27 -2.09 -0.31
CA LEU A 140 32.30 -1.00 -0.43
C LEU A 140 32.71 0.05 -1.49
N TYR A 141 34.01 0.31 -1.65
CA TYR A 141 34.52 1.19 -2.70
C TYR A 141 34.19 0.64 -4.10
N PHE A 142 34.39 -0.66 -4.34
CA PHE A 142 34.01 -1.31 -5.59
C PHE A 142 32.49 -1.49 -5.75
N ASP A 143 31.77 -1.81 -4.67
CA ASP A 143 30.31 -1.99 -4.67
C ASP A 143 29.52 -0.67 -4.69
N TRP A 144 30.18 0.49 -4.66
CA TRP A 144 29.56 1.79 -4.40
C TRP A 144 28.38 2.10 -5.32
N GLN A 145 28.45 1.71 -6.60
CA GLN A 145 27.44 1.99 -7.61
C GLN A 145 26.27 1.00 -7.66
N THR A 146 26.33 -0.14 -6.96
CA THR A 146 25.28 -1.20 -6.98
C THR A 146 23.84 -0.70 -6.72
N PRO A 147 23.58 0.28 -5.82
CA PRO A 147 22.25 0.88 -5.65
C PRO A 147 21.69 1.60 -6.90
N GLU A 148 22.55 1.95 -7.85
CA GLU A 148 22.20 2.54 -9.15
C GLU A 148 22.24 1.52 -10.30
N GLN A 149 22.52 0.24 -10.00
CA GLN A 149 22.68 -0.86 -10.96
C GLN A 149 21.75 -2.03 -10.58
N GLY A 150 20.51 -1.71 -10.19
CA GLY A 150 19.48 -2.71 -9.84
C GLY A 150 19.56 -3.27 -8.41
N GLY A 151 20.57 -2.91 -7.63
CA GLY A 151 20.70 -3.30 -6.21
C GLY A 151 21.01 -4.78 -5.99
N ARG A 152 21.02 -5.19 -4.71
CA ARG A 152 21.33 -6.55 -4.25
C ARG A 152 20.13 -7.19 -3.55
N ARG A 153 19.06 -7.47 -4.31
CA ARG A 153 17.81 -8.08 -3.82
C ARG A 153 18.06 -9.50 -3.29
N SER A 154 17.57 -9.81 -2.09
CA SER A 154 17.63 -11.15 -1.48
C SER A 154 16.24 -11.72 -1.24
N GLU A 155 15.88 -12.79 -1.96
CA GLU A 155 14.58 -13.45 -1.77
C GLU A 155 14.44 -14.06 -0.36
N TRP A 156 15.54 -14.45 0.29
CA TRP A 156 15.51 -14.89 1.69
C TRP A 156 15.00 -13.78 2.63
N VAL A 157 15.53 -12.56 2.49
CA VAL A 157 15.08 -11.40 3.29
C VAL A 157 13.63 -11.05 2.94
N ARG A 158 13.24 -11.05 1.66
CA ARG A 158 11.87 -10.74 1.22
C ARG A 158 10.84 -11.78 1.68
N ASN A 159 11.28 -13.01 1.98
CA ASN A 159 10.51 -14.11 2.53
C ASN A 159 10.55 -14.22 4.07
N TRP A 160 11.19 -13.31 4.81
CA TRP A 160 11.18 -13.35 6.27
C TRP A 160 9.75 -13.30 6.83
N ALA A 161 9.42 -14.24 7.74
CA ALA A 161 8.09 -14.38 8.33
C ALA A 161 7.56 -13.12 9.05
N ILE A 162 8.44 -12.17 9.40
CA ILE A 162 8.09 -10.86 9.96
C ILE A 162 7.23 -10.02 9.00
N TRP A 163 7.42 -10.16 7.68
CA TRP A 163 6.70 -9.38 6.68
C TRP A 163 5.23 -9.81 6.51
N ARG A 164 4.89 -11.06 6.84
CA ARG A 164 3.50 -11.51 6.99
C ARG A 164 2.80 -10.72 8.10
N TYR A 165 3.40 -10.70 9.29
CA TYR A 165 2.88 -9.93 10.43
C TYR A 165 2.85 -8.40 10.17
N PHE A 166 3.73 -7.88 9.32
CA PHE A 166 3.68 -6.50 8.83
C PHE A 166 2.46 -6.26 7.91
N LYS A 167 2.24 -7.12 6.90
CA LYS A 167 1.04 -7.06 6.04
C LYS A 167 -0.25 -7.15 6.85
N ASP A 168 -0.32 -8.09 7.78
CA ASP A 168 -1.50 -8.37 8.60
C ASP A 168 -1.76 -7.28 9.68
N TYR A 169 -0.78 -6.38 9.91
CA TYR A 169 -0.97 -5.19 10.75
C TYR A 169 -1.78 -4.10 10.02
N PHE A 170 -1.54 -3.94 8.72
CA PHE A 170 -2.06 -2.87 7.85
C PHE A 170 -3.11 -3.34 6.83
N PRO A 171 -3.72 -4.53 6.98
CA PRO A 171 -4.33 -5.32 5.90
C PRO A 171 -4.00 -4.84 4.48
N ILE A 172 -2.77 -5.12 4.03
CA ILE A 172 -2.28 -4.59 2.74
C ILE A 172 -2.84 -5.42 1.59
N HIS A 173 -3.62 -4.75 0.73
CA HIS A 173 -4.22 -5.30 -0.48
C HIS A 173 -3.65 -4.60 -1.72
N LEU A 174 -3.15 -5.38 -2.67
CA LEU A 174 -2.81 -4.91 -4.02
C LEU A 174 -3.93 -5.31 -4.98
N ILE A 175 -4.39 -4.36 -5.79
CA ILE A 175 -5.49 -4.53 -6.74
C ILE A 175 -4.97 -4.19 -8.13
N LYS A 176 -4.96 -5.21 -9.00
CA LYS A 176 -4.67 -5.11 -10.43
C LYS A 176 -5.98 -4.84 -11.18
N THR A 177 -6.01 -3.82 -12.03
CA THR A 177 -7.20 -3.48 -12.84
C THR A 177 -7.11 -3.92 -14.30
N TRP A 178 -5.90 -4.19 -14.81
CA TRP A 178 -5.62 -4.63 -16.16
C TRP A 178 -4.38 -5.52 -16.20
N ASP A 179 -4.27 -6.36 -17.23
CA ASP A 179 -3.05 -7.08 -17.56
C ASP A 179 -1.98 -6.16 -18.16
N LEU A 180 -0.72 -6.47 -17.83
CA LEU A 180 0.47 -5.81 -18.37
C LEU A 180 1.29 -6.87 -19.10
N ASP A 181 1.75 -6.54 -20.30
CA ASP A 181 2.59 -7.39 -21.14
C ASP A 181 4.03 -7.45 -20.58
N PRO A 182 4.54 -8.64 -20.16
CA PRO A 182 5.88 -8.77 -19.60
C PRO A 182 7.02 -8.48 -20.56
N SER A 183 6.81 -8.44 -21.88
CA SER A 183 7.88 -8.10 -22.85
C SER A 183 8.32 -6.63 -22.77
N HIS A 184 7.61 -5.79 -22.01
CA HIS A 184 7.87 -4.37 -21.85
C HIS A 184 8.30 -3.99 -20.42
N ASN A 185 8.98 -2.85 -20.29
CA ASN A 185 9.33 -2.24 -19.00
C ASN A 185 8.35 -1.10 -18.65
N TYR A 186 8.12 -0.87 -17.35
CA TYR A 186 7.08 0.04 -16.84
C TYR A 186 7.61 0.97 -15.73
N ILE A 187 7.06 2.18 -15.65
CA ILE A 187 7.16 3.04 -14.47
C ILE A 187 5.81 3.09 -13.76
N PHE A 188 5.79 2.62 -12.51
CA PHE A 188 4.64 2.73 -11.63
C PHE A 188 4.73 4.06 -10.85
N GLY A 189 3.88 5.02 -11.20
CA GLY A 189 3.81 6.32 -10.53
C GLY A 189 2.94 6.23 -9.28
N PHE A 190 3.59 6.02 -8.13
CA PHE A 190 2.93 5.79 -6.84
C PHE A 190 2.55 7.10 -6.14
N HIS A 191 1.32 7.17 -5.62
CA HIS A 191 0.78 8.28 -4.83
C HIS A 191 -0.33 7.76 -3.89
N PRO A 192 -0.51 8.32 -2.67
CA PRO A 192 0.33 9.31 -2.04
C PRO A 192 1.61 8.71 -1.43
N HIS A 193 2.58 9.57 -1.15
CA HIS A 193 3.80 9.21 -0.42
C HIS A 193 3.52 8.80 1.04
N GLY A 194 2.56 9.45 1.69
CA GLY A 194 2.42 9.37 3.14
C GLY A 194 3.71 9.77 3.87
N VAL A 195 3.82 9.41 5.14
CA VAL A 195 5.04 9.70 5.93
C VAL A 195 6.18 8.76 5.53
N LEU A 196 5.93 7.45 5.46
CA LEU A 196 6.95 6.39 5.26
C LEU A 196 6.65 5.41 4.10
N VAL A 197 5.67 5.69 3.23
CA VAL A 197 5.28 4.84 2.08
C VAL A 197 5.07 3.36 2.42
N VAL A 198 4.28 3.08 3.45
CA VAL A 198 4.13 1.75 4.07
C VAL A 198 3.57 0.72 3.08
N GLY A 199 2.57 1.10 2.28
CA GLY A 199 1.98 0.23 1.27
C GLY A 199 2.91 -0.01 0.07
N ALA A 200 3.75 0.96 -0.32
CA ALA A 200 4.75 0.74 -1.36
C ALA A 200 5.81 -0.29 -0.91
N PHE A 201 6.33 -0.15 0.32
CA PHE A 201 7.24 -1.14 0.88
C PHE A 201 6.57 -2.52 1.00
N GLY A 202 5.36 -2.56 1.59
CA GLY A 202 4.60 -3.79 1.75
C GLY A 202 4.35 -4.52 0.43
N ASN A 203 3.92 -3.79 -0.60
CA ASN A 203 3.53 -4.37 -1.89
C ASN A 203 4.70 -4.73 -2.80
N PHE A 204 5.77 -3.93 -2.84
CA PHE A 204 6.84 -4.10 -3.84
C PHE A 204 8.16 -4.63 -3.25
N CYS A 205 8.43 -4.42 -1.96
CA CYS A 205 9.64 -4.93 -1.31
C CYS A 205 9.42 -6.30 -0.66
N THR A 206 8.27 -6.59 -0.06
CA THR A 206 8.01 -7.92 0.54
C THR A 206 7.47 -8.93 -0.49
N ASN A 207 7.61 -10.23 -0.20
CA ASN A 207 6.97 -11.30 -0.98
C ASN A 207 5.60 -11.76 -0.43
N TYR A 208 5.03 -11.07 0.57
CA TYR A 208 3.74 -11.43 1.16
C TYR A 208 2.55 -10.66 0.57
N SER A 209 2.80 -9.65 -0.26
CA SER A 209 1.77 -9.04 -1.10
C SER A 209 1.36 -9.98 -2.24
N ALA A 210 0.21 -9.71 -2.86
CA ALA A 210 -0.23 -10.44 -4.06
C ALA A 210 0.58 -10.04 -5.32
N PHE A 211 1.72 -9.35 -5.21
CA PHE A 211 2.44 -8.81 -6.37
C PHE A 211 2.88 -9.90 -7.36
N LYS A 212 3.49 -11.00 -6.87
CA LYS A 212 3.94 -12.12 -7.71
C LYS A 212 2.79 -12.86 -8.39
N GLU A 213 1.62 -12.90 -7.75
CA GLU A 213 0.41 -13.57 -8.25
C GLU A 213 -0.29 -12.72 -9.32
N LEU A 214 -0.38 -11.41 -9.10
CA LEU A 214 -1.04 -10.46 -10.01
C LEU A 214 -0.16 -10.07 -11.20
N PHE A 215 1.15 -9.96 -10.98
CA PHE A 215 2.13 -9.54 -11.98
C PHE A 215 3.19 -10.64 -12.19
N PRO A 216 2.81 -11.83 -12.71
CA PRO A 216 3.76 -12.89 -13.02
C PRO A 216 4.74 -12.44 -14.11
N GLY A 217 5.97 -12.93 -14.05
CA GLY A 217 7.07 -12.50 -14.93
C GLY A 217 7.69 -11.14 -14.57
N PHE A 218 7.05 -10.32 -13.72
CA PHE A 218 7.57 -9.00 -13.37
C PHE A 218 8.48 -8.98 -12.14
N THR A 219 9.48 -8.10 -12.15
CA THR A 219 10.23 -7.67 -10.97
C THR A 219 9.99 -6.19 -10.70
N SER A 220 9.52 -5.89 -9.48
CA SER A 220 9.39 -4.54 -8.94
C SER A 220 10.70 -4.03 -8.34
N TYR A 221 11.01 -2.77 -8.61
CA TYR A 221 12.12 -2.00 -8.04
C TYR A 221 11.55 -0.74 -7.38
N LEU A 222 11.56 -0.67 -6.04
CA LEU A 222 11.10 0.53 -5.33
C LEU A 222 12.24 1.57 -5.29
N HIS A 223 12.05 2.68 -5.97
CA HIS A 223 13.04 3.75 -6.03
C HIS A 223 12.93 4.67 -4.81
N VAL A 224 13.96 4.66 -3.95
CA VAL A 224 14.05 5.46 -2.71
C VAL A 224 15.23 6.44 -2.75
N LEU A 225 15.24 7.42 -1.84
CA LEU A 225 16.22 8.51 -1.83
C LEU A 225 17.68 8.00 -1.81
N PRO A 226 18.62 8.53 -2.63
CA PRO A 226 19.96 7.96 -2.75
C PRO A 226 20.80 8.08 -1.48
N TYR A 227 20.45 9.02 -0.60
CA TYR A 227 21.15 9.26 0.67
C TYR A 227 21.17 8.01 1.58
N TRP A 228 20.08 7.23 1.58
CA TRP A 228 19.99 5.99 2.36
C TRP A 228 21.06 4.96 1.99
N PHE A 229 21.54 4.95 0.74
CA PHE A 229 22.56 4.01 0.29
C PHE A 229 24.01 4.46 0.56
N ARG A 230 24.21 5.61 1.21
CA ARG A 230 25.53 6.12 1.63
C ARG A 230 25.98 5.59 2.99
N CYS A 231 25.05 5.09 3.81
CA CYS A 231 25.38 4.53 5.12
C CYS A 231 25.87 3.07 4.95
N PRO A 232 27.11 2.74 5.37
CA PRO A 232 27.62 1.38 5.32
C PRO A 232 26.82 0.43 6.24
N LEU A 233 26.80 -0.86 5.94
CA LEU A 233 25.99 -1.95 6.53
C LEU A 233 24.47 -1.78 6.37
N PHE A 234 23.96 -0.56 6.49
CA PHE A 234 22.56 -0.21 6.31
C PHE A 234 22.14 -0.28 4.83
N ARG A 235 22.98 0.17 3.90
CA ARG A 235 22.72 0.13 2.45
C ARG A 235 22.52 -1.30 1.93
N GLU A 236 23.25 -2.27 2.48
CA GLU A 236 23.16 -3.69 2.14
C GLU A 236 21.84 -4.29 2.65
N TYR A 237 21.46 -4.00 3.90
CA TYR A 237 20.15 -4.37 4.43
C TYR A 237 19.02 -3.77 3.59
N LEU A 238 19.09 -2.47 3.27
CA LEU A 238 18.08 -1.80 2.46
C LEU A 238 17.96 -2.47 1.08
N MET A 239 19.08 -2.63 0.35
CA MET A 239 19.10 -3.32 -0.95
C MET A 239 18.57 -4.76 -0.88
N SER A 240 18.84 -5.49 0.22
CA SER A 240 18.38 -6.88 0.37
C SER A 240 16.85 -7.03 0.32
N SER A 241 16.11 -6.00 0.75
CA SER A 241 14.65 -5.96 0.64
C SER A 241 14.11 -5.58 -0.75
N GLY A 242 14.98 -5.20 -1.70
CA GLY A 242 14.61 -4.83 -3.09
C GLY A 242 14.58 -3.35 -3.49
N PRO A 243 14.59 -2.35 -2.58
CA PRO A 243 14.78 -0.94 -2.94
C PRO A 243 16.09 -0.64 -3.66
N VAL A 244 16.03 0.38 -4.52
CA VAL A 244 17.14 0.93 -5.31
C VAL A 244 17.13 2.47 -5.26
N SER A 245 18.22 3.11 -5.71
CA SER A 245 18.32 4.57 -5.80
C SER A 245 17.23 5.16 -6.73
N VAL A 246 16.64 6.32 -6.39
CA VAL A 246 15.75 7.10 -7.27
C VAL A 246 16.51 8.04 -8.24
N SER A 247 17.81 7.85 -8.42
CA SER A 247 18.58 8.62 -9.40
C SER A 247 18.20 8.27 -10.84
N LYS A 248 18.44 9.22 -11.76
CA LYS A 248 18.25 9.01 -13.21
C LYS A 248 19.02 7.78 -13.71
N LYS A 249 20.23 7.53 -13.18
CA LYS A 249 21.06 6.36 -13.53
C LYS A 249 20.32 5.06 -13.18
N SER A 250 19.85 4.93 -11.95
CA SER A 250 19.15 3.74 -11.47
C SER A 250 17.87 3.44 -12.24
N VAL A 251 17.00 4.45 -12.42
CA VAL A 251 15.77 4.29 -13.22
C VAL A 251 16.10 3.95 -14.68
N SER A 252 17.17 4.54 -15.24
CA SER A 252 17.61 4.19 -16.61
C SER A 252 18.11 2.75 -16.69
N HIS A 253 18.94 2.30 -15.75
CA HIS A 253 19.46 0.93 -15.71
C HIS A 253 18.34 -0.12 -15.55
N VAL A 254 17.31 0.17 -14.75
CA VAL A 254 16.17 -0.74 -14.58
C VAL A 254 15.35 -0.85 -15.87
N LEU A 255 15.16 0.25 -16.60
CA LEU A 255 14.34 0.30 -17.81
C LEU A 255 15.09 -0.07 -19.10
N SER A 256 16.43 -0.01 -19.10
CA SER A 256 17.28 -0.43 -20.23
C SER A 256 17.57 -1.93 -20.25
N LYS A 257 16.88 -2.73 -19.42
CA LYS A 257 17.02 -4.20 -19.43
C LYS A 257 16.19 -4.79 -20.56
N GLU A 258 16.89 -5.49 -21.45
CA GLU A 258 16.31 -6.26 -22.55
C GLU A 258 15.44 -7.42 -22.01
N GLY A 259 14.52 -7.92 -22.84
CA GLY A 259 13.54 -8.95 -22.46
C GLY A 259 12.32 -8.44 -21.69
N GLY A 260 12.34 -7.22 -21.15
CA GLY A 260 11.22 -6.61 -20.44
C GLY A 260 11.10 -7.05 -18.97
N GLY A 261 9.90 -6.95 -18.40
CA GLY A 261 9.57 -7.48 -17.08
C GLY A 261 9.99 -6.60 -15.89
N ASN A 262 10.55 -5.42 -16.11
CA ASN A 262 11.02 -4.55 -15.03
C ASN A 262 10.03 -3.42 -14.73
N ILE A 263 9.69 -3.24 -13.45
CA ILE A 263 8.77 -2.20 -12.96
C ILE A 263 9.50 -1.26 -12.01
N SER A 264 9.84 -0.07 -12.49
CA SER A 264 10.34 1.05 -11.67
C SER A 264 9.18 1.70 -10.90
N VAL A 265 9.06 1.43 -9.60
CA VAL A 265 8.06 2.09 -8.74
C VAL A 265 8.66 3.40 -8.20
N ILE A 266 8.06 4.53 -8.58
CA ILE A 266 8.54 5.89 -8.23
C ILE A 266 7.41 6.64 -7.52
N VAL A 267 7.69 7.12 -6.30
CA VAL A 267 6.73 7.90 -5.50
C VAL A 267 6.76 9.36 -5.95
N LEU A 268 5.66 9.84 -6.56
CA LEU A 268 5.74 10.95 -7.52
C LEU A 268 6.07 12.33 -6.90
N GLY A 269 5.42 12.75 -5.82
CA GLY A 269 5.76 14.00 -5.13
C GLY A 269 6.97 13.92 -4.21
N GLY A 270 7.46 12.71 -3.92
CA GLY A 270 8.64 12.49 -3.08
C GLY A 270 8.54 13.17 -1.70
N ALA A 271 9.68 13.64 -1.19
CA ALA A 271 9.79 14.27 0.12
C ALA A 271 8.98 15.59 0.29
N GLU A 272 8.52 16.23 -0.78
CA GLU A 272 7.64 17.41 -0.66
C GLU A 272 6.23 16.98 -0.24
N GLU A 273 5.76 15.85 -0.77
CA GLU A 273 4.45 15.28 -0.49
C GLU A 273 4.34 14.68 0.92
N SER A 274 5.45 14.21 1.50
CA SER A 274 5.45 13.73 2.89
C SER A 274 5.35 14.85 3.94
N LEU A 275 5.51 16.12 3.54
CA LEU A 275 5.17 17.28 4.37
C LEU A 275 3.67 17.62 4.34
N ASP A 276 2.88 16.96 3.50
CA ASP A 276 1.42 17.13 3.38
C ASP A 276 0.66 15.80 3.58
N ALA A 277 1.28 14.84 4.27
CA ALA A 277 0.74 13.53 4.61
C ALA A 277 -0.30 13.60 5.76
N HIS A 278 -1.32 14.44 5.59
CA HIS A 278 -2.40 14.65 6.55
C HIS A 278 -3.57 13.69 6.30
N PRO A 279 -4.15 13.07 7.35
CA PRO A 279 -5.37 12.26 7.28
C PRO A 279 -6.49 12.93 6.48
N GLY A 280 -7.13 12.18 5.58
CA GLY A 280 -8.24 12.63 4.73
C GLY A 280 -7.84 13.57 3.59
N LYS A 281 -6.55 13.84 3.36
CA LYS A 281 -6.08 14.70 2.25
C LYS A 281 -5.19 13.93 1.28
N PHE A 282 -5.24 14.32 0.01
CA PHE A 282 -4.36 13.80 -1.06
C PHE A 282 -3.85 14.96 -1.91
N THR A 283 -2.60 15.38 -1.67
CA THR A 283 -1.94 16.48 -2.38
C THR A 283 -0.85 15.90 -3.29
N LEU A 284 -0.88 16.16 -4.61
CA LEU A 284 0.05 15.56 -5.57
C LEU A 284 0.99 16.61 -6.20
N PHE A 285 2.27 16.58 -5.83
CA PHE A 285 3.28 17.57 -6.26
C PHE A 285 3.90 17.29 -7.66
N ILE A 286 3.07 16.89 -8.63
CA ILE A 286 3.56 16.38 -9.94
C ILE A 286 3.94 17.46 -10.96
N ARG A 287 3.35 18.67 -10.90
CA ARG A 287 3.38 19.69 -11.99
C ARG A 287 4.78 20.04 -12.50
N GLN A 288 5.78 20.04 -11.62
CA GLN A 288 7.18 20.34 -11.96
C GLN A 288 8.04 19.06 -12.14
N ARG A 289 7.56 17.90 -11.69
CA ARG A 289 8.31 16.64 -11.59
C ARG A 289 8.24 15.78 -12.87
N LYS A 290 8.36 16.42 -14.04
CA LYS A 290 8.30 15.77 -15.38
C LYS A 290 9.42 14.73 -15.66
N GLY A 291 10.38 14.54 -14.76
CA GLY A 291 11.59 13.74 -14.96
C GLY A 291 11.32 12.27 -15.30
N PHE A 292 10.40 11.61 -14.58
CA PHE A 292 10.08 10.21 -14.83
C PHE A 292 9.44 9.99 -16.21
N VAL A 293 8.58 10.91 -16.67
CA VAL A 293 8.00 10.91 -18.03
C VAL A 293 9.10 11.03 -19.09
N LYS A 294 10.09 11.90 -18.88
CA LYS A 294 11.23 12.03 -19.80
C LYS A 294 12.07 10.76 -19.86
N ILE A 295 12.26 10.06 -18.74
CA ILE A 295 12.99 8.78 -18.71
C ILE A 295 12.18 7.68 -19.40
N ALA A 296 10.87 7.59 -19.14
CA ALA A 296 9.97 6.65 -19.82
C ALA A 296 10.02 6.82 -21.35
N LEU A 297 9.95 8.07 -21.84
CA LEU A 297 10.13 8.42 -23.25
C LEU A 297 11.48 8.01 -23.84
N THR A 298 12.56 8.07 -23.06
CA THR A 298 13.91 7.68 -23.51
C THR A 298 14.07 6.15 -23.65
N HIS A 299 13.42 5.37 -22.79
CA HIS A 299 13.55 3.90 -22.76
C HIS A 299 12.34 3.15 -23.34
N GLY A 300 11.37 3.85 -23.93
CA GLY A 300 10.14 3.24 -24.47
C GLY A 300 9.19 2.65 -23.41
N ALA A 301 9.42 2.92 -22.13
CA ALA A 301 8.69 2.33 -21.01
C ALA A 301 7.29 2.95 -20.83
N TYR A 302 6.31 2.13 -20.41
CA TYR A 302 4.94 2.59 -20.19
C TYR A 302 4.75 3.21 -18.79
N LEU A 303 3.89 4.21 -18.69
CA LEU A 303 3.52 4.85 -17.43
C LEU A 303 2.22 4.23 -16.88
N VAL A 304 2.23 3.79 -15.62
CA VAL A 304 1.06 3.28 -14.91
C VAL A 304 0.86 4.08 -13.62
N PRO A 305 -0.19 4.91 -13.48
CA PRO A 305 -0.52 5.52 -12.19
C PRO A 305 -0.96 4.45 -11.18
N VAL A 306 -0.47 4.56 -9.94
CA VAL A 306 -0.76 3.65 -8.84
C VAL A 306 -1.21 4.47 -7.63
N PHE A 307 -2.45 4.26 -7.19
CA PHE A 307 -3.04 4.99 -6.06
C PHE A 307 -3.10 4.11 -4.80
N SER A 308 -2.68 4.61 -3.63
CA SER A 308 -2.64 3.86 -2.37
C SER A 308 -3.55 4.47 -1.30
N PHE A 309 -4.79 3.98 -1.20
CA PHE A 309 -5.72 4.41 -0.16
C PHE A 309 -5.23 3.91 1.21
N GLY A 310 -5.15 4.80 2.20
CA GLY A 310 -4.81 4.47 3.59
C GLY A 310 -3.47 5.00 4.09
N GLU A 311 -2.50 5.31 3.21
CA GLU A 311 -1.14 5.76 3.59
C GLU A 311 -1.12 6.99 4.51
N ASN A 312 -1.96 7.98 4.22
CA ASN A 312 -2.05 9.23 5.00
C ASN A 312 -2.83 9.04 6.31
N GLU A 313 -3.48 7.90 6.51
CA GLU A 313 -4.26 7.58 7.72
C GLU A 313 -3.42 6.84 8.78
N LEU A 314 -2.18 6.49 8.44
CA LEU A 314 -1.27 5.72 9.29
C LEU A 314 -0.65 6.56 10.41
N PHE A 315 -0.61 7.87 10.23
CA PHE A 315 -0.02 8.85 11.15
C PHE A 315 -0.89 10.11 11.22
N LYS A 316 -0.78 10.84 12.34
CA LYS A 316 -1.21 12.23 12.46
C LYS A 316 0.01 13.13 12.35
N GLN A 317 0.08 13.87 11.26
CA GLN A 317 1.09 14.91 11.10
C GLN A 317 0.71 16.15 11.93
N VAL A 318 1.70 16.83 12.52
CA VAL A 318 1.51 18.12 13.19
C VAL A 318 1.13 19.17 12.15
N SER A 319 0.15 20.03 12.48
CA SER A 319 -0.35 21.07 11.57
C SER A 319 0.77 22.03 11.15
N ASN A 320 1.08 22.05 9.85
CA ASN A 320 2.18 22.79 9.25
C ASN A 320 1.73 23.53 7.96
N PRO A 321 0.73 24.43 8.03
CA PRO A 321 0.20 25.11 6.85
C PRO A 321 1.27 25.96 6.14
N GLU A 322 1.07 26.24 4.85
CA GLU A 322 1.97 27.08 4.06
C GLU A 322 2.19 28.45 4.74
N GLY A 323 3.43 28.94 4.70
CA GLY A 323 3.85 30.18 5.37
C GLY A 323 4.07 30.08 6.89
N SER A 324 3.62 29.03 7.58
CA SER A 324 3.88 28.84 9.01
C SER A 324 5.37 28.68 9.32
N TRP A 325 5.80 29.09 10.51
CA TRP A 325 7.20 28.93 10.95
C TRP A 325 7.69 27.49 10.82
N LEU A 326 6.87 26.52 11.24
CA LEU A 326 7.18 25.08 11.11
C LEU A 326 7.37 24.66 9.65
N ARG A 327 6.46 25.05 8.74
CA ARG A 327 6.61 24.76 7.30
C ARG A 327 7.86 25.41 6.73
N ASN A 328 8.15 26.66 7.08
CA ASN A 328 9.33 27.38 6.60
C ASN A 328 10.64 26.70 7.05
N VAL A 329 10.70 26.20 8.29
CA VAL A 329 11.81 25.39 8.80
C VAL A 329 11.92 24.06 8.05
N GLN A 330 10.81 23.33 7.91
CA GLN A 330 10.77 22.04 7.18
C GLN A 330 11.21 22.18 5.72
N GLU A 331 10.71 23.19 5.00
CA GLU A 331 11.13 23.49 3.63
C GLU A 331 12.60 23.88 3.53
N LYS A 332 13.12 24.69 4.47
CA LYS A 332 14.54 25.08 4.48
C LYS A 332 15.44 23.86 4.71
N LEU A 333 15.09 23.01 5.68
CA LEU A 333 15.78 21.76 5.95
C LEU A 333 15.70 20.81 4.74
N GLN A 334 14.54 20.67 4.11
CA GLN A 334 14.38 19.85 2.90
C GLN A 334 15.26 20.33 1.74
N LYS A 335 15.35 21.65 1.52
CA LYS A 335 16.19 22.25 0.47
C LYS A 335 17.70 22.07 0.73
N ILE A 336 18.11 21.99 2.01
CA ILE A 336 19.51 21.76 2.41
C ILE A 336 19.88 20.27 2.35
N MET A 337 19.04 19.40 2.92
CA MET A 337 19.37 17.99 3.17
C MET A 337 18.87 17.03 2.08
N GLY A 338 17.97 17.46 1.20
CA GLY A 338 17.34 16.62 0.17
C GLY A 338 16.27 15.65 0.67
N PHE A 339 16.02 15.59 1.98
CA PHE A 339 14.94 14.84 2.60
C PHE A 339 14.10 15.73 3.53
N ALA A 340 12.82 15.41 3.65
CA ALA A 340 11.90 16.12 4.52
C ALA A 340 11.82 15.49 5.92
N LEU A 341 11.55 16.33 6.91
CA LEU A 341 11.27 15.95 8.28
C LEU A 341 9.84 16.35 8.66
N PRO A 342 8.81 15.57 8.25
CA PRO A 342 7.48 15.72 8.83
C PRO A 342 7.55 15.47 10.34
N LEU A 343 6.98 16.37 11.14
CA LEU A 343 6.70 16.09 12.54
C LEU A 343 5.36 15.34 12.60
N PHE A 344 5.39 14.11 13.09
CA PHE A 344 4.21 13.24 13.15
C PHE A 344 4.17 12.46 14.47
N HIS A 345 2.97 12.01 14.82
CA HIS A 345 2.76 11.00 15.84
C HIS A 345 1.70 10.01 15.36
N ALA A 346 1.65 8.85 15.99
CA ALA A 346 0.57 7.89 15.87
C ALA A 346 0.28 7.35 17.28
N ARG A 347 0.60 6.09 17.56
CA ARG A 347 0.39 5.45 18.86
C ARG A 347 1.70 4.98 19.49
N GLY A 348 1.64 4.68 20.79
CA GLY A 348 2.74 4.11 21.54
C GLY A 348 2.86 2.59 21.38
N ILE A 349 3.87 2.03 22.07
CA ILE A 349 4.04 0.59 22.26
C ILE A 349 2.95 0.05 23.20
N PHE A 350 2.73 0.75 24.32
CA PHE A 350 1.84 0.32 25.42
C PHE A 350 0.53 1.13 25.54
N GLN A 351 0.37 2.22 24.79
CA GLN A 351 -0.86 3.03 24.74
C GLN A 351 -1.17 3.48 23.30
N TYR A 352 -2.40 3.95 23.07
CA TYR A 352 -2.96 4.19 21.73
C TYR A 352 -2.91 5.66 21.26
N ASN A 353 -2.48 6.59 22.11
CA ASN A 353 -2.76 8.02 21.94
C ASN A 353 -1.59 8.80 21.34
N PHE A 354 -0.34 8.43 21.66
CA PHE A 354 0.85 9.16 21.22
C PHE A 354 2.08 8.24 21.07
N GLY A 355 2.92 8.46 20.06
CA GLY A 355 4.14 7.69 19.83
C GLY A 355 4.47 7.58 18.35
N LEU A 356 5.42 6.71 17.99
CA LEU A 356 5.91 6.59 16.60
C LEU A 356 5.34 5.41 15.81
N ILE A 357 4.67 4.43 16.45
CA ILE A 357 4.18 3.26 15.70
C ILE A 357 2.89 3.65 14.97
N PRO A 358 2.76 3.37 13.66
CA PRO A 358 1.56 3.60 12.88
C PRO A 358 0.25 3.12 13.52
N TYR A 359 -0.86 3.72 13.08
CA TYR A 359 -2.21 3.22 13.35
C TYR A 359 -2.54 1.98 12.52
N ARG A 360 -3.41 1.09 13.06
CA ARG A 360 -4.01 -0.01 12.29
C ARG A 360 -5.09 0.54 11.36
N LYS A 361 -4.76 0.69 10.08
CA LYS A 361 -5.68 1.00 8.99
C LYS A 361 -5.41 0.04 7.83
N PRO A 362 -6.43 -0.37 7.06
CA PRO A 362 -6.22 -1.11 5.83
C PRO A 362 -5.53 -0.23 4.78
N ILE A 363 -4.69 -0.83 3.93
CA ILE A 363 -4.05 -0.15 2.81
C ILE A 363 -4.48 -0.83 1.51
N HIS A 364 -5.13 -0.09 0.61
CA HIS A 364 -5.59 -0.60 -0.69
C HIS A 364 -4.84 0.13 -1.81
N THR A 365 -3.86 -0.56 -2.41
CA THR A 365 -3.08 -0.04 -3.53
C THR A 365 -3.69 -0.53 -4.86
N VAL A 366 -4.16 0.39 -5.69
CA VAL A 366 -4.78 0.13 -6.99
C VAL A 366 -3.84 0.57 -8.10
N GLY A 367 -3.35 -0.36 -8.91
CA GLY A 367 -2.68 -0.03 -10.17
C GLY A 367 -3.72 0.27 -11.24
N MET A 368 -3.74 1.49 -11.78
CA MET A 368 -4.71 1.94 -12.79
C MET A 368 -4.04 2.03 -14.16
N TYR A 369 -4.30 1.09 -15.07
CA TYR A 369 -3.80 1.20 -16.44
C TYR A 369 -4.70 2.12 -17.28
N ILE A 370 -4.09 3.11 -17.94
CA ILE A 370 -4.77 3.98 -18.90
C ILE A 370 -4.38 3.49 -20.30
N LYS A 371 -5.33 2.87 -21.01
CA LYS A 371 -5.17 2.21 -22.33
C LYS A 371 -4.62 3.09 -23.46
N TYR A 372 -4.45 4.40 -23.22
CA TYR A 372 -4.09 5.42 -24.20
C TYR A 372 -2.86 6.27 -23.82
N TRP A 373 -1.87 5.71 -23.12
CA TRP A 373 -0.54 6.34 -22.95
C TRP A 373 0.62 5.57 -23.62
N ARG A 374 0.35 5.00 -24.80
CA ARG A 374 1.42 4.65 -25.75
C ARG A 374 1.96 5.96 -26.35
N LEU A 375 3.08 6.46 -25.84
CA LEU A 375 3.72 7.72 -26.23
C LEU A 375 4.39 7.64 -27.61
N VAL A 376 3.62 7.33 -28.66
CA VAL A 376 4.11 7.20 -30.03
C VAL A 376 4.54 8.57 -30.56
N LYS A 377 5.83 8.72 -30.87
CA LYS A 377 6.40 9.80 -31.70
C LYS A 377 6.00 11.23 -31.30
N LEU A 378 6.14 11.60 -30.02
CA LEU A 378 6.15 13.01 -29.59
C LEU A 378 7.49 13.72 -29.93
N SER A 379 7.92 13.58 -31.19
CA SER A 379 9.16 14.15 -31.71
C SER A 379 8.96 15.62 -32.13
N LYS A 380 9.99 16.44 -31.91
CA LYS A 380 10.15 17.83 -32.39
C LYS A 380 9.22 18.96 -31.86
N ARG A 381 8.28 18.78 -30.90
CA ARG A 381 7.48 19.91 -30.36
C ARG A 381 7.43 20.18 -28.84
N ILE A 382 7.99 19.33 -27.98
CA ILE A 382 8.01 19.55 -26.50
C ILE A 382 9.37 20.07 -25.97
N ILE A 383 10.31 20.43 -26.85
CA ILE A 383 11.65 20.92 -26.45
C ILE A 383 11.68 22.45 -26.23
N LEU A 384 10.55 23.15 -26.40
CA LEU A 384 10.43 24.62 -26.28
C LEU A 384 9.40 25.10 -25.23
N LEU A 385 9.02 24.25 -24.25
CA LEU A 385 8.13 24.57 -23.10
C LEU A 385 8.47 23.78 -21.82
#